data_AF-A0A2G5V802-F1
#
_entry.id   AF-A0A2G5V802-F1
#
_cell.length_a   1.000
_cell.length_b   1.000
_cell.length_c   1.000
_cell.angle_alpha   90.00
_cell.angle_beta   90.00
_cell.angle_gamma   90.00
#
_symmetry.space_group_name_H-M   'P 1'
#
loop_
_entity.id
_entity.type
_entity.pdbx_description
1 polymer ?
#
loop_
_entity_poly.entity_id
_entity_poly.type
_entity_poly.pdbx_seq_one_letter_code
_entity_poly.pdbx_strand_id
1 'polypeptide(L)'
;MEIASISSILDPSRTLRNVSVPHVYSNYQHSFVKNAQQLSICTYTVVINQLAWVFGTMENQRFHFDLMDFHTPSANDYFQLVLAWLGAERRVGSMITLGLRTDQIGEEILELVRSRTERAESTERCVIAPLINGRKLQVSYAPLPEKIHLSTFLLTAKIMEGENSQKID
;
A
#
# COMPACT_ATOMS: atom_id res chain seq x y z
N MET A 1 15.19 -32.25 -1.66
CA MET A 1 14.58 -31.04 -1.08
C MET A 1 15.58 -30.51 -0.07
N GLU A 2 16.29 -29.44 -0.42
CA GLU A 2 17.36 -28.89 0.41
C GLU A 2 16.76 -27.80 1.32
N ILE A 3 16.76 -28.04 2.63
CA ILE A 3 16.25 -27.07 3.60
C ILE A 3 17.36 -26.05 3.82
N ALA A 4 17.15 -24.81 3.37
CA ALA A 4 18.09 -23.73 3.60
C ALA A 4 18.32 -23.57 5.11
N SER A 5 19.59 -23.55 5.52
CA SER A 5 19.94 -23.39 6.93
C SER A 5 19.51 -22.01 7.42
N ILE A 6 19.03 -21.91 8.66
CA ILE A 6 18.52 -20.65 9.26
C ILE A 6 19.58 -19.54 9.17
N SER A 7 20.86 -19.87 9.31
CA SER A 7 21.98 -18.94 9.14
C SER A 7 22.03 -18.28 7.76
N SER A 8 21.67 -19.00 6.70
CA SER A 8 21.60 -18.46 5.33
C SER A 8 20.37 -17.58 5.10
N ILE A 9 19.33 -17.72 5.90
CA ILE A 9 18.12 -16.88 5.86
C ILE A 9 18.36 -15.58 6.64
N LEU A 10 19.16 -15.65 7.70
CA LEU A 10 19.57 -14.52 8.53
C LEU A 10 20.74 -13.71 7.96
N ASP A 11 21.11 -13.93 6.70
CA ASP A 11 22.10 -13.09 6.00
C ASP A 11 21.48 -11.71 5.70
N PRO A 12 21.96 -10.62 6.32
CA PRO A 12 21.40 -9.28 6.16
C PRO A 12 21.57 -8.71 4.74
N SER A 13 22.41 -9.32 3.89
CA SER A 13 22.55 -8.97 2.47
C SER A 13 21.41 -9.52 1.61
N ARG A 14 20.63 -10.49 2.11
CA ARG A 14 19.50 -11.07 1.39
C ARG A 14 18.23 -10.24 1.56
N THR A 15 17.60 -9.93 0.44
CA THR A 15 16.23 -9.41 0.41
C THR A 15 15.24 -10.54 0.63
N LEU A 16 14.49 -10.47 1.73
CA LEU A 16 13.33 -11.34 1.94
C LEU A 16 12.18 -10.87 1.04
N ARG A 17 11.47 -11.84 0.42
CA ARG A 17 10.37 -11.52 -0.50
C ARG A 17 9.17 -10.93 0.23
N ASN A 18 8.67 -11.63 1.23
CA ASN A 18 7.51 -11.22 2.02
C ASN A 18 7.92 -11.20 3.49
N VAL A 19 7.83 -10.03 4.11
CA VAL A 19 8.05 -9.88 5.55
C VAL A 19 6.74 -9.43 6.16
N SER A 20 6.22 -10.22 7.11
CA SER A 20 5.02 -9.86 7.85
C SER A 20 5.41 -9.40 9.25
N VAL A 21 4.94 -8.22 9.65
CA VAL A 21 5.15 -7.69 10.99
C VAL A 21 3.80 -7.46 11.67
N PRO A 22 3.55 -8.10 12.83
CA PRO A 22 2.22 -8.07 13.43
C PRO A 22 1.88 -6.75 14.13
N HIS A 23 2.85 -5.86 14.40
CA HIS A 23 2.60 -4.64 15.20
C HIS A 23 3.43 -3.42 14.82
N VAL A 24 2.90 -2.24 15.18
CA VAL A 24 3.48 -0.92 14.93
C VAL A 24 4.74 -0.62 15.75
N TYR A 25 4.99 -1.42 16.79
CA TYR A 25 6.20 -1.35 17.62
C TYR A 25 7.35 -2.22 17.09
N SER A 26 7.25 -2.71 15.85
CA SER A 26 8.32 -3.49 15.23
C SER A 26 9.50 -2.58 14.89
N ASN A 27 10.73 -3.08 15.02
CA ASN A 27 11.93 -2.35 14.60
C ASN A 27 11.95 -2.25 13.06
N TYR A 28 11.26 -1.25 12.53
CA TYR A 28 11.16 -0.97 11.09
C TYR A 28 12.49 -0.63 10.43
N GLN A 29 13.52 -0.33 11.24
CA GLN A 29 14.88 -0.09 10.77
C GLN A 29 15.67 -1.39 10.59
N HIS A 30 15.15 -2.54 11.01
CA HIS A 30 15.81 -3.81 10.77
C HIS A 30 15.94 -4.06 9.27
N SER A 31 17.13 -4.47 8.80
CA SER A 31 17.45 -4.63 7.37
C SER A 31 16.44 -5.50 6.62
N PHE A 32 16.01 -6.62 7.22
CA PHE A 32 14.96 -7.47 6.65
C PHE A 32 13.63 -6.77 6.42
N VAL A 33 13.23 -5.87 7.33
CA VAL A 33 11.98 -5.13 7.19
C VAL A 33 12.15 -4.06 6.13
N LYS A 34 13.18 -3.23 6.24
CA LYS A 34 13.48 -2.13 5.31
C LYS A 34 13.67 -2.61 3.87
N ASN A 35 14.37 -3.73 3.68
CA ASN A 35 14.72 -4.25 2.36
C ASN A 35 13.72 -5.28 1.82
N ALA A 36 12.61 -5.53 2.52
CA ALA A 36 11.61 -6.49 2.07
C ALA A 36 11.06 -6.10 0.68
N GLN A 37 10.94 -7.08 -0.22
CA GLN A 37 10.32 -6.86 -1.52
C GLN A 37 8.85 -6.45 -1.38
N GLN A 38 8.15 -7.05 -0.41
CA GLN A 38 6.85 -6.65 0.08
C GLN A 38 6.82 -6.72 1.61
N LEU A 39 6.41 -5.61 2.23
CA LEU A 39 6.15 -5.53 3.66
C LEU A 39 4.65 -5.68 3.92
N SER A 40 4.26 -6.66 4.72
CA SER A 40 2.88 -6.88 5.15
C SER A 40 2.74 -6.47 6.62
N ILE A 41 1.71 -5.69 6.93
CA ILE A 41 1.35 -5.30 8.30
C ILE A 41 -0.11 -5.69 8.53
N CYS A 42 -0.36 -6.47 9.57
CA CYS A 42 -1.72 -6.85 9.99
C CYS A 42 -1.87 -6.47 11.47
N THR A 43 -2.76 -5.53 11.79
CA THR A 43 -2.85 -4.96 13.15
C THR A 43 -4.26 -4.45 13.48
N TYR A 44 -4.43 -3.82 14.64
CA TYR A 44 -5.70 -3.27 15.13
C TYR A 44 -5.97 -1.84 14.65
N THR A 45 -7.23 -1.46 14.52
CA THR A 45 -7.69 -0.15 14.05
C THR A 45 -7.26 1.00 14.98
N VAL A 46 -7.06 0.73 16.28
CA VAL A 46 -6.62 1.74 17.26
C VAL A 46 -5.29 2.42 16.91
N VAL A 47 -4.43 1.77 16.12
CA VAL A 47 -3.12 2.31 15.69
C VAL A 47 -3.14 2.93 14.28
N ILE A 48 -4.30 3.09 13.65
CA ILE A 48 -4.41 3.57 12.26
C ILE A 48 -3.75 4.95 12.03
N ASN A 49 -3.87 5.85 13.00
CA ASN A 49 -3.23 7.17 12.93
C ASN A 49 -1.70 7.08 13.03
N GLN A 50 -1.18 6.13 13.81
CA GLN A 50 0.27 5.90 13.91
C GLN A 50 0.81 5.29 12.61
N LEU A 51 0.01 4.43 11.96
CA LEU A 51 0.38 3.81 10.69
C LEU A 51 0.56 4.82 9.56
N ALA A 52 -0.23 5.91 9.53
CA ALA A 52 -0.02 6.98 8.57
C ALA A 52 1.40 7.54 8.67
N TRP A 53 1.86 7.87 9.88
CA TRP A 53 3.24 8.34 10.10
C TRP A 53 4.28 7.31 9.66
N VAL A 54 4.04 6.02 9.96
CA VAL A 54 4.93 4.93 9.56
C VAL A 54 5.01 4.80 8.03
N PHE A 55 3.88 4.82 7.33
CA PHE A 55 3.87 4.74 5.86
C PHE A 55 4.56 5.94 5.20
N GLY A 56 4.48 7.12 5.80
CA GLY A 56 5.19 8.31 5.33
C GLY A 56 6.70 8.28 5.52
N THR A 57 7.23 7.37 6.34
CA THR A 57 8.67 7.30 6.67
C THR A 57 9.36 6.05 6.13
N MET A 58 8.61 4.99 5.84
CA MET A 58 9.17 3.73 5.33
C MET A 58 9.60 3.83 3.86
N GLU A 59 10.81 3.36 3.58
CA GLU A 59 11.40 3.31 2.24
C GLU A 59 10.94 2.10 1.40
N ASN A 60 10.20 1.14 2.00
CA ASN A 60 9.68 -0.01 1.26
C ASN A 60 8.86 0.45 0.05
N GLN A 61 9.00 -0.24 -1.07
CA GLN A 61 8.31 0.16 -2.30
C GLN A 61 6.99 -0.58 -2.49
N ARG A 62 6.75 -1.68 -1.75
CA ARG A 62 5.49 -2.42 -1.77
C ARG A 62 5.01 -2.72 -0.35
N PHE A 63 3.77 -2.34 -0.10
CA PHE A 63 3.09 -2.56 1.17
C PHE A 63 1.80 -3.35 0.98
N HIS A 64 1.52 -4.19 1.97
CA HIS A 64 0.21 -4.77 2.19
C HIS A 64 -0.22 -4.47 3.62
N PHE A 65 -1.47 -4.04 3.77
CA PHE A 65 -2.04 -3.69 5.04
C PHE A 65 -3.41 -4.34 5.21
N ASP A 66 -3.63 -4.97 6.36
CA ASP A 66 -4.93 -5.51 6.74
C ASP A 66 -5.22 -5.27 8.24
N LEU A 67 -6.49 -5.37 8.61
CA LEU A 67 -6.97 -5.12 9.96
C LEU A 67 -7.51 -6.37 10.63
N MET A 68 -7.17 -6.52 11.91
CA MET A 68 -7.51 -7.70 12.73
C MET A 68 -8.81 -7.58 13.53
N ASP A 69 -9.25 -6.37 13.91
CA ASP A 69 -10.45 -6.17 14.74
C ASP A 69 -11.71 -5.87 13.93
N PHE A 70 -12.90 -5.99 14.53
CA PHE A 70 -14.17 -5.76 13.83
C PHE A 70 -14.54 -4.29 13.63
N HIS A 71 -13.69 -3.34 14.03
CA HIS A 71 -13.92 -1.93 13.75
C HIS A 71 -13.55 -1.62 12.30
N THR A 72 -14.44 -0.96 11.58
CA THR A 72 -14.25 -0.64 10.16
C THR A 72 -13.85 0.82 10.06
N PRO A 73 -12.62 1.15 9.63
CA PRO A 73 -12.23 2.53 9.37
C PRO A 73 -13.09 3.18 8.30
N SER A 74 -13.18 4.50 8.35
CA SER A 74 -13.85 5.28 7.31
C SER A 74 -13.05 5.29 6.01
N ALA A 75 -13.70 5.60 4.89
CA ALA A 75 -13.02 5.86 3.62
C ALA A 75 -11.94 6.94 3.75
N ASN A 76 -12.19 7.99 4.56
CA ASN A 76 -11.18 9.02 4.81
C ASN A 76 -9.95 8.46 5.54
N ASP A 77 -10.10 7.54 6.50
CA ASP A 77 -8.95 6.96 7.20
C ASP A 77 -8.05 6.18 6.23
N TYR A 78 -8.64 5.35 5.35
CA TYR A 78 -7.89 4.66 4.30
C TYR A 78 -7.26 5.64 3.31
N PHE A 79 -7.98 6.69 2.92
CA PHE A 79 -7.47 7.72 2.04
C PHE A 79 -6.26 8.46 2.65
N GLN A 80 -6.28 8.76 3.95
CA GLN A 80 -5.13 9.31 4.67
C GLN A 80 -3.93 8.35 4.66
N LEU A 81 -4.14 7.03 4.76
CA LEU A 81 -3.05 6.06 4.62
C LEU A 81 -2.41 6.10 3.23
N VAL A 82 -3.22 6.22 2.17
CA VAL A 82 -2.72 6.37 0.79
C VAL A 82 -1.93 7.67 0.65
N LEU A 83 -2.45 8.79 1.16
CA LEU A 83 -1.74 10.08 1.13
C LEU A 83 -0.42 10.03 1.92
N ALA A 84 -0.44 9.43 3.10
CA ALA A 84 0.76 9.29 3.91
C ALA A 84 1.80 8.41 3.21
N TRP A 85 1.38 7.30 2.61
CA TRP A 85 2.25 6.47 1.78
C TRP A 85 2.85 7.25 0.60
N LEU A 86 2.08 8.12 -0.05
CA LEU A 86 2.56 8.99 -1.13
C LEU A 86 3.55 10.08 -0.67
N GLY A 87 3.56 10.41 0.63
CA GLY A 87 4.43 11.44 1.20
C GLY A 87 5.91 11.07 1.17
N ALA A 88 6.25 9.78 1.05
CA ALA A 88 7.64 9.34 0.89
C ALA A 88 8.04 9.24 -0.59
N GLU A 89 9.35 9.18 -0.85
CA GLU A 89 9.85 8.94 -2.20
C GLU A 89 9.47 7.54 -2.69
N ARG A 90 8.55 7.49 -3.66
CA ARG A 90 8.14 6.27 -4.35
C ARG A 90 8.72 6.26 -5.74
N ARG A 91 9.15 5.10 -6.24
CA ARG A 91 9.50 4.90 -7.66
C ARG A 91 8.31 4.38 -8.46
N VAL A 92 8.44 4.34 -9.78
CA VAL A 92 7.45 3.68 -10.64
C VAL A 92 7.38 2.20 -10.30
N GLY A 93 6.16 1.66 -10.25
CA GLY A 93 5.89 0.28 -9.83
C GLY A 93 5.79 0.09 -8.32
N SER A 94 5.97 1.15 -7.52
CA SER A 94 5.66 1.13 -6.10
C SER A 94 4.16 1.05 -5.86
N MET A 95 3.77 0.36 -4.78
CA MET A 95 2.37 0.00 -4.55
C MET A 95 2.06 -0.11 -3.05
N ILE A 96 0.86 0.31 -2.67
CA ILE A 96 0.26 -0.04 -1.38
C ILE A 96 -1.06 -0.75 -1.65
N THR A 97 -1.33 -1.81 -0.90
CA THR A 97 -2.60 -2.52 -0.91
C THR A 97 -3.22 -2.49 0.48
N LEU A 98 -4.52 -2.19 0.56
CA LEU A 98 -5.27 -2.09 1.81
C LEU A 98 -6.48 -3.03 1.73
N GLY A 99 -6.63 -3.90 2.72
CA GLY A 99 -7.82 -4.72 2.89
C GLY A 99 -9.04 -3.86 3.21
N LEU A 100 -10.13 -4.04 2.46
CA LEU A 100 -11.40 -3.34 2.63
C LEU A 100 -12.52 -4.34 2.95
N ARG A 101 -13.51 -3.93 3.73
CA ARG A 101 -14.62 -4.81 4.16
C ARG A 101 -15.88 -4.71 3.32
N THR A 102 -16.06 -3.60 2.63
CA THR A 102 -17.28 -3.31 1.89
C THR A 102 -16.93 -2.62 0.58
N ASP A 103 -17.78 -2.83 -0.42
CA ASP A 103 -17.70 -2.16 -1.73
C ASP A 103 -17.81 -0.64 -1.57
N GLN A 104 -18.78 -0.20 -0.74
CA GLN A 104 -19.05 1.20 -0.41
C GLN A 104 -17.79 1.98 0.03
N ILE A 105 -16.94 1.38 0.86
CA ILE A 105 -15.70 2.05 1.31
C ILE A 105 -14.75 2.25 0.12
N GLY A 106 -14.66 1.27 -0.78
CA GLY A 106 -13.87 1.39 -2.01
C GLY A 106 -14.36 2.54 -2.88
N GLU A 107 -15.66 2.63 -3.11
CA GLU A 107 -16.30 3.69 -3.90
C GLU A 107 -16.02 5.08 -3.30
N GLU A 108 -16.26 5.24 -1.99
CA GLU A 108 -16.02 6.50 -1.27
C GLU A 108 -14.55 6.93 -1.33
N ILE A 109 -13.59 6.00 -1.24
CA ILE A 109 -12.17 6.30 -1.41
C ILE A 109 -11.89 6.82 -2.82
N LEU A 110 -12.45 6.18 -3.86
CA LEU A 110 -12.27 6.65 -5.24
C LEU A 110 -12.87 8.05 -5.44
N GLU A 111 -14.02 8.34 -4.86
CA GLU A 111 -14.61 9.69 -4.88
C GLU A 111 -13.73 10.73 -4.19
N LEU A 112 -13.09 10.38 -3.06
CA LEU A 112 -12.12 11.25 -2.40
C LEU A 112 -10.89 11.53 -3.28
N VAL A 113 -10.40 10.54 -4.02
CA VAL A 113 -9.29 10.73 -4.98
C VAL A 113 -9.72 11.63 -6.14
N ARG A 114 -10.88 11.37 -6.75
CA ARG A 114 -11.43 12.14 -7.88
C ARG A 114 -11.66 13.60 -7.50
N SER A 115 -12.33 13.86 -6.38
CA SER A 115 -12.70 15.22 -5.94
C SER A 115 -11.50 16.10 -5.62
N ARG A 116 -10.34 15.50 -5.31
CA ARG A 116 -9.10 16.22 -4.95
C ARG A 116 -8.08 16.32 -6.07
N THR A 117 -8.36 15.73 -7.24
CA THR A 117 -7.40 15.71 -8.34
C THR A 117 -8.04 16.22 -9.63
N GLU A 118 -7.58 17.37 -10.09
CA GLU A 118 -7.96 17.88 -11.41
C GLU A 118 -7.50 16.93 -12.51
N ARG A 119 -8.36 16.71 -13.52
CA ARG A 119 -8.08 15.84 -14.68
C ARG A 119 -7.88 14.37 -14.34
N ALA A 120 -8.40 13.90 -13.20
CA ALA A 120 -8.44 12.47 -12.93
C ALA A 120 -9.31 11.75 -13.97
N GLU A 121 -8.74 10.71 -14.59
CA GLU A 121 -9.51 9.77 -15.40
C GLU A 121 -10.15 8.75 -14.46
N SER A 122 -11.38 8.31 -14.74
CA SER A 122 -12.03 7.33 -13.89
C SER A 122 -12.91 6.35 -14.65
N THR A 123 -12.96 5.14 -14.13
CA THR A 123 -13.97 4.13 -14.40
C THR A 123 -14.68 3.78 -13.09
N GLU A 124 -15.60 2.81 -13.12
CA GLU A 124 -16.38 2.38 -11.95
C GLU A 124 -15.48 2.13 -10.72
N ARG A 125 -14.43 1.31 -10.87
CA ARG A 125 -13.55 0.88 -9.76
C ARG A 125 -12.08 1.29 -9.91
N CYS A 126 -11.81 2.32 -10.70
CA CYS A 126 -10.45 2.81 -10.92
C CYS A 126 -10.45 4.33 -11.12
N VAL A 127 -9.43 4.97 -10.55
CA VAL A 127 -9.12 6.39 -10.74
C VAL A 127 -7.64 6.51 -11.07
N ILE A 128 -7.34 7.26 -12.12
CA ILE A 128 -5.96 7.59 -12.51
C ILE A 128 -5.79 9.09 -12.32
N ALA A 129 -4.94 9.46 -11.36
CA ALA A 129 -4.67 10.82 -10.94
C ALA A 129 -3.25 11.24 -11.39
N PRO A 130 -3.06 12.36 -12.11
CA PRO A 130 -1.72 12.89 -12.37
C PRO A 130 -1.03 13.33 -11.07
N LEU A 131 0.28 13.12 -11.00
CA LEU A 131 1.15 13.60 -9.92
C LEU A 131 2.02 14.77 -10.42
N ILE A 132 2.44 15.64 -9.50
CA ILE A 132 3.23 16.85 -9.82
C ILE A 132 4.55 16.53 -10.53
N ASN A 133 5.15 15.36 -10.26
CA ASN A 133 6.40 14.91 -10.87
C ASN A 133 6.22 14.25 -12.24
N GLY A 134 5.09 14.47 -12.91
CA GLY A 134 4.80 13.94 -14.25
C GLY A 134 4.36 12.47 -14.28
N ARG A 135 4.36 11.78 -13.13
CA ARG A 135 3.88 10.38 -13.01
C ARG A 135 2.38 10.32 -12.80
N LYS A 136 1.81 9.12 -12.83
CA LYS A 136 0.39 8.89 -12.53
C LYS A 136 0.24 8.02 -11.28
N LEU A 137 -0.75 8.32 -10.46
CA LEU A 137 -1.25 7.47 -9.38
C LEU A 137 -2.49 6.75 -9.88
N GLN A 138 -2.44 5.43 -9.94
CA GLN A 138 -3.63 4.60 -10.14
C GLN A 138 -4.15 4.15 -8.78
N VAL A 139 -5.41 4.44 -8.47
CA VAL A 139 -6.13 3.89 -7.31
C VAL A 139 -7.29 3.07 -7.83
N SER A 140 -7.33 1.80 -7.48
CA SER A 140 -8.41 0.89 -7.86
C SER A 140 -8.76 -0.03 -6.70
N TYR A 141 -9.92 -0.67 -6.76
CA TYR A 141 -10.23 -1.74 -5.83
C TYR A 141 -11.00 -2.87 -6.52
N ALA A 142 -10.88 -4.08 -5.97
CA ALA A 142 -11.50 -5.27 -6.53
C ALA A 142 -11.95 -6.22 -5.41
N PRO A 143 -12.99 -7.05 -5.62
CA PRO A 143 -13.37 -8.08 -4.68
C PRO A 143 -12.23 -9.11 -4.57
N LEU A 144 -12.01 -9.61 -3.36
CA LEU A 144 -11.12 -10.73 -3.11
C LEU A 144 -11.83 -12.04 -3.47
N PRO A 145 -11.12 -13.02 -4.08
CA PRO A 145 -11.71 -14.32 -4.40
C PRO A 145 -12.14 -15.08 -3.15
N GLU A 146 -11.42 -14.89 -2.05
CA GLU A 146 -11.73 -15.42 -0.72
C GLU A 146 -11.53 -14.32 0.31
N LYS A 147 -12.35 -14.33 1.37
CA LYS A 147 -12.21 -13.39 2.48
C LYS A 147 -10.88 -13.66 3.21
N ILE A 148 -9.99 -12.67 3.23
CA ILE A 148 -8.73 -12.73 3.98
C ILE A 148 -8.91 -11.88 5.24
N HIS A 149 -8.64 -12.47 6.41
CA HIS A 149 -8.94 -11.86 7.71
C HIS A 149 -10.40 -11.37 7.78
N LEU A 150 -10.61 -10.06 7.77
CA LEU A 150 -11.93 -9.42 7.77
C LEU A 150 -12.25 -8.73 6.43
N SER A 151 -11.34 -8.76 5.48
CA SER A 151 -11.39 -8.04 4.21
C SER A 151 -12.01 -8.88 3.10
N THR A 152 -12.90 -8.26 2.34
CA THR A 152 -13.64 -8.84 1.20
C THR A 152 -13.29 -8.14 -0.12
N PHE A 153 -12.67 -6.97 -0.05
CA PHE A 153 -12.13 -6.21 -1.18
C PHE A 153 -10.68 -5.82 -0.90
N LEU A 154 -9.95 -5.50 -1.96
CA LEU A 154 -8.57 -5.02 -1.89
C LEU A 154 -8.46 -3.70 -2.64
N LEU A 155 -8.16 -2.62 -1.92
CA LEU A 155 -7.71 -1.37 -2.53
C LEU A 155 -6.26 -1.52 -2.97
N THR A 156 -5.94 -1.02 -4.15
CA THR A 156 -4.58 -0.92 -4.69
C THR A 156 -4.31 0.51 -5.11
N ALA A 157 -3.27 1.13 -4.54
CA ALA A 157 -2.73 2.38 -5.05
C ALA A 157 -1.32 2.15 -5.58
N LYS A 158 -1.04 2.57 -6.82
CA LYS A 158 0.18 2.25 -7.56
C LYS A 158 0.73 3.46 -8.31
N ILE A 159 2.04 3.64 -8.27
CA ILE A 159 2.75 4.64 -9.08
C ILE A 159 3.03 4.07 -10.47
N MET A 160 2.58 4.81 -11.49
CA MET A 160 2.70 4.48 -12.90
C MET A 160 3.55 5.54 -13.63
N GLU A 161 4.12 5.17 -14.76
CA GLU A 161 4.75 6.13 -15.67
C GLU A 161 3.74 7.19 -16.14
N GLY A 162 4.23 8.40 -16.40
CA GLY A 162 3.49 9.39 -17.18
C GLY A 162 3.61 9.12 -18.67
N GLU A 163 2.72 9.68 -19.48
CA GLU A 163 2.72 9.52 -20.95
C GLU A 163 3.92 10.18 -21.65
N ASN A 164 4.81 10.86 -20.92
CA ASN A 164 5.97 11.58 -21.48
C ASN A 164 7.34 10.94 -21.14
N SER A 165 7.41 9.74 -20.56
CA SER A 165 8.69 9.15 -20.13
C SER A 165 9.52 8.48 -21.25
N GLN A 166 9.05 8.45 -22.50
CA GLN A 166 9.81 7.95 -23.65
C GLN A 166 9.65 8.86 -24.87
N LYS A 167 10.57 9.82 -24.99
CA LYS A 167 11.10 10.35 -26.26
C LYS A 167 12.28 11.26 -25.93
N ILE A 168 13.45 10.64 -25.77
CA ILE A 168 14.72 11.31 -26.04
C ILE A 168 15.36 10.42 -27.10
N ASP A 169 15.36 10.92 -28.33
CA ASP A 169 16.07 10.35 -29.48
C ASP A 169 17.59 10.39 -29.26
#